data_AF-A0A524HFC9-F1
#
_entry.id   AF-A0A524HFC9-F1
#
_cell.length_a   1.000
_cell.length_b   1.000
_cell.length_c   1.000
_cell.angle_alpha   90.00
_cell.angle_beta   90.00
_cell.angle_gamma   90.00
#
_symmetry.space_group_name_H-M   'P 1'
#
loop_
_entity.id
_entity.type
_entity.pdbx_description
1 polymer ?
#
loop_
_entity_poly.entity_id
_entity_poly.type
_entity_poly.pdbx_seq_one_letter_code
_entity_poly.pdbx_strand_id
1 'polypeptide(L)'
;LRNRAEYRDWVQICSREYLRLRHDAEHGKKSFLNAYGATNEAEFFAVATEQFFDQPHLMIKHAPDLYRVLQEYYRQDPVKRLGRNNCEVGRTA
;
A
#
# COMPACT_ATOMS: atom_id res chain seq x y z
N LEU A 1 4.83 -14.40 0.24
CA LEU A 1 5.61 -14.85 -0.94
C LEU A 1 5.83 -16.36 -0.85
N ARG A 2 5.03 -17.13 -1.58
CA ARG A 2 4.96 -18.60 -1.51
C ARG A 2 5.76 -19.29 -2.60
N ASN A 3 6.04 -18.58 -3.71
CA ASN A 3 6.77 -19.12 -4.85
C ASN A 3 7.52 -18.02 -5.61
N ARG A 4 8.34 -18.43 -6.57
CA ARG A 4 9.17 -17.53 -7.40
C ARG A 4 8.36 -16.56 -8.25
N ALA A 5 7.14 -16.93 -8.66
CA ALA A 5 6.27 -16.06 -9.45
C ALA A 5 5.70 -14.92 -8.61
N GLU A 6 5.20 -15.21 -7.40
CA GLU A 6 4.75 -14.19 -6.44
C GLU A 6 5.89 -13.25 -6.04
N TYR A 7 7.10 -13.77 -5.84
CA TYR A 7 8.27 -12.93 -5.55
C TYR A 7 8.62 -12.00 -6.72
N ARG A 8 8.59 -12.52 -7.95
CA ARG A 8 8.81 -11.69 -9.16
C ARG A 8 7.74 -10.62 -9.30
N ASP A 9 6.48 -10.98 -9.12
CA ASP A 9 5.36 -10.05 -9.21
C ASP A 9 5.49 -8.95 -8.15
N TRP A 10 5.76 -9.32 -6.90
CA TRP A 10 6.06 -8.38 -5.80
C TRP A 10 7.16 -7.38 -6.19
N VAL A 11 8.32 -7.88 -6.65
CA VAL A 11 9.44 -7.02 -7.05
C VAL A 11 9.04 -6.10 -8.21
N GLN A 12 8.37 -6.63 -9.23
CA GLN A 12 7.96 -5.85 -10.39
C GLN A 12 6.98 -4.73 -10.02
N ILE A 13 5.98 -5.02 -9.20
CA ILE A 13 4.99 -4.04 -8.77
C ILE A 13 5.64 -2.99 -7.86
N CYS A 14 6.40 -3.38 -6.84
CA CYS A 14 7.07 -2.45 -5.94
C CYS A 14 8.05 -1.53 -6.68
N SER A 15 8.88 -2.09 -7.58
CA SER A 15 9.82 -1.28 -8.37
C SER A 15 9.09 -0.29 -9.28
N ARG A 16 8.00 -0.70 -9.95
CA ARG A 16 7.22 0.18 -10.82
C ARG A 16 6.61 1.35 -10.04
N GLU A 17 5.96 1.07 -8.90
CA GLU A 17 5.31 2.11 -8.10
C GLU A 17 6.32 3.03 -7.41
N TYR A 18 7.49 2.52 -7.00
CA TYR A 18 8.58 3.35 -6.51
C TYR A 18 9.07 4.33 -7.58
N LEU A 19 9.35 3.85 -8.79
CA LEU A 19 9.79 4.71 -9.90
C LEU A 19 8.73 5.75 -10.27
N ARG A 20 7.45 5.37 -10.22
CA ARG A 20 6.33 6.30 -10.42
C ARG A 20 6.30 7.39 -9.35
N LEU A 21 6.39 7.01 -8.06
CA LEU A 21 6.40 7.96 -6.95
C LEU A 21 7.59 8.92 -7.05
N ARG A 22 8.77 8.39 -7.39
CA ARG A 22 9.98 9.18 -7.58
C ARG A 22 9.84 10.18 -8.72
N HIS A 23 9.34 9.73 -9.87
CA HIS A 23 9.07 10.61 -11.00
C HIS A 23 8.06 11.73 -10.63
N ASP A 24 6.98 11.38 -9.91
CA ASP A 24 5.99 12.37 -9.49
C ASP A 24 6.59 13.39 -8.50
N ALA A 25 7.42 12.94 -7.55
CA ALA A 25 8.13 13.81 -6.61
C ALA A 25 9.12 14.75 -7.31
N GLU A 26 9.90 14.26 -8.26
CA GLU A 26 10.84 15.05 -9.07
C GLU A 26 10.14 16.18 -9.86
N HIS A 27 8.87 15.97 -10.24
CA HIS A 27 8.06 16.96 -10.96
C HIS A 27 7.11 17.76 -10.05
N GLY A 28 7.22 17.64 -8.73
CA GLY A 28 6.35 18.33 -7.77
C GLY A 28 4.88 17.94 -7.85
N LYS A 29 4.56 16.78 -8.44
CA LYS A 29 3.19 16.27 -8.53
C LYS A 29 2.77 15.68 -7.18
N LYS A 30 1.54 15.98 -6.77
CA LYS A 30 0.96 15.37 -5.57
C LYS A 30 0.67 13.89 -5.82
N SER A 31 1.12 13.03 -4.92
CA SER A 31 0.80 11.61 -4.87
C SER A 31 -0.02 11.27 -3.63
N PHE A 32 -0.70 10.14 -3.64
CA PHE A 32 -1.39 9.61 -2.46
C PHE A 32 -0.41 9.00 -1.45
N LEU A 33 0.79 8.63 -1.89
CA LEU A 33 1.90 8.24 -1.01
C LEU A 33 2.71 9.49 -0.67
N ASN A 34 3.23 9.54 0.56
CA ASN A 34 4.13 10.59 0.99
C ASN A 34 5.38 10.62 0.10
N ALA A 35 5.78 11.81 -0.36
CA ALA A 35 6.95 12.02 -1.20
C ALA A 35 8.25 11.54 -0.54
N TYR A 36 8.31 11.41 0.78
CA TYR A 36 9.44 10.81 1.48
C TYR A 36 9.74 9.38 1.01
N GLY A 37 8.72 8.64 0.57
CA GLY A 37 8.89 7.31 -0.01
C GLY A 37 9.64 7.31 -1.36
N ALA A 38 9.88 8.46 -1.98
CA ALA A 38 10.70 8.57 -3.19
C ALA A 38 12.22 8.54 -2.91
N THR A 39 12.65 8.58 -1.65
CA THR A 39 14.06 8.71 -1.27
C THR A 39 14.88 7.47 -1.64
N ASN A 40 14.37 6.28 -1.32
CA ASN A 40 14.95 4.99 -1.67
C ASN A 40 13.88 3.89 -1.51
N GLU A 41 14.19 2.67 -1.91
CA GLU A 41 13.26 1.54 -1.89
C GLU A 41 12.80 1.14 -0.48
N ALA A 42 13.63 1.36 0.55
CA ALA A 42 13.26 1.07 1.93
C ALA A 42 12.23 2.08 2.46
N GLU A 43 12.43 3.37 2.17
CA GLU A 43 11.45 4.41 2.51
C GLU A 43 10.15 4.23 1.73
N PHE A 44 10.24 3.86 0.45
CA PHE A 44 9.06 3.50 -0.33
C PHE A 44 8.25 2.40 0.37
N PHE A 45 8.92 1.33 0.81
CA PHE A 45 8.26 0.22 1.47
C PHE A 45 7.65 0.63 2.82
N ALA A 46 8.34 1.46 3.61
CA ALA A 46 7.82 1.98 4.87
C ALA A 46 6.55 2.81 4.63
N VAL A 47 6.59 3.80 3.74
CA VAL A 47 5.44 4.67 3.42
C VAL A 47 4.30 3.88 2.79
N ALA A 48 4.58 2.92 1.92
CA ALA A 48 3.56 2.05 1.34
C ALA A 48 2.89 1.18 2.41
N THR A 49 3.64 0.72 3.41
CA THR A 49 3.13 -0.05 4.55
C THR A 49 2.22 0.80 5.43
N GLU A 50 2.63 2.02 5.78
CA GLU A 50 1.80 2.97 6.52
C GLU A 50 0.47 3.22 5.78
N GLN A 51 0.55 3.57 4.50
CA GLN A 51 -0.63 3.82 3.67
C GLN A 51 -1.57 2.61 3.58
N PHE A 52 -1.01 1.39 3.53
CA PHE A 52 -1.77 0.15 3.48
C PHE A 52 -2.61 -0.08 4.75
N PHE A 53 -2.09 0.26 5.93
CA PHE A 53 -2.84 0.09 7.17
C PHE A 53 -3.74 1.29 7.50
N ASP A 54 -3.29 2.51 7.21
CA ASP A 54 -4.00 3.73 7.60
C ASP A 54 -5.13 4.10 6.64
N GLN A 55 -4.88 4.00 5.33
CA GLN A 55 -5.80 4.46 4.29
C GLN A 55 -5.91 3.43 3.14
N PRO A 56 -6.32 2.18 3.44
CA PRO A 56 -6.33 1.10 2.45
C PRO A 56 -7.29 1.37 1.28
N HIS A 57 -8.41 2.06 1.51
CA HIS A 57 -9.34 2.43 0.44
C HIS A 57 -8.71 3.39 -0.58
N LEU A 58 -7.89 4.34 -0.13
CA LEU A 58 -7.20 5.25 -1.02
C LEU A 58 -6.13 4.51 -1.83
N MET A 59 -5.42 3.58 -1.19
CA MET A 59 -4.45 2.73 -1.87
C MET A 59 -5.09 1.88 -2.97
N ILE A 60 -6.24 1.24 -2.70
CA ILE A 60 -6.99 0.47 -3.72
C ILE A 60 -7.37 1.35 -4.91
N LYS A 61 -7.80 2.59 -4.66
CA LYS A 61 -8.21 3.53 -5.71
C LYS A 61 -7.05 3.94 -6.62
N HIS A 62 -5.86 4.18 -6.06
CA HIS A 62 -4.74 4.79 -6.79
C HIS A 62 -3.65 3.79 -7.23
N ALA A 63 -3.51 2.68 -6.52
CA ALA A 63 -2.52 1.63 -6.76
C ALA A 63 -3.06 0.23 -6.36
N PRO A 64 -4.08 -0.29 -7.06
CA PRO A 64 -4.72 -1.57 -6.72
C PRO A 64 -3.75 -2.76 -6.73
N ASP A 65 -2.78 -2.77 -7.66
CA ASP A 65 -1.75 -3.82 -7.70
C ASP A 65 -0.85 -3.77 -6.45
N LEU A 66 -0.47 -2.58 -6.00
CA LEU A 66 0.37 -2.40 -4.82
C LEU A 66 -0.35 -2.89 -3.56
N TYR A 67 -1.63 -2.57 -3.44
CA TYR A 67 -2.48 -3.10 -2.36
C TYR A 67 -2.52 -4.64 -2.39
N ARG A 68 -2.74 -5.23 -3.57
CA ARG A 68 -2.80 -6.70 -3.73
C ARG A 68 -1.51 -7.36 -3.26
N VAL A 69 -0.35 -6.90 -3.73
CA VAL A 69 0.92 -7.52 -3.36
C VAL A 69 1.23 -7.31 -1.87
N LEU A 70 0.84 -6.17 -1.26
CA LEU A 70 0.98 -5.93 0.18
C LEU A 70 0.05 -6.80 1.03
N GLN A 71 -1.18 -7.02 0.58
CA GLN A 71 -2.10 -7.98 1.18
C GLN A 71 -1.53 -9.40 1.13
N GLU A 72 -0.91 -9.81 0.02
CA GLU A 72 -0.24 -11.12 -0.10
C GLU A 72 1.01 -11.24 0.80
N TYR A 73 1.76 -10.14 0.96
CA TYR A 73 2.93 -10.06 1.83
C TYR A 73 2.56 -10.17 3.31
N TYR A 74 1.67 -9.29 3.79
CA TYR A 74 1.24 -9.24 5.19
C TYR A 74 0.20 -10.31 5.56
N ARG A 75 -0.44 -10.95 4.58
CA ARG A 75 -1.58 -11.86 4.76
C ARG A 75 -2.73 -11.22 5.53
N GLN A 76 -2.92 -9.92 5.35
CA GLN A 76 -3.93 -9.11 6.02
C GLN A 76 -4.73 -8.32 5.00
N ASP A 77 -5.99 -8.05 5.32
CA ASP A 77 -6.90 -7.24 4.50
C ASP A 77 -7.44 -6.09 5.38
N PRO A 78 -6.73 -4.93 5.44
CA PRO A 78 -7.11 -3.81 6.30
C PRO A 78 -8.49 -3.24 5.95
N VAL A 79 -8.92 -3.27 4.68
CA VAL A 79 -10.29 -2.88 4.29
C VAL A 79 -11.33 -3.73 5.01
N LYS A 80 -11.16 -5.05 5.02
CA LYS A 80 -12.09 -5.94 5.73
C LYS A 80 -12.04 -5.75 7.24
N ARG A 81 -10.90 -5.34 7.81
CA ARG A 81 -10.77 -5.04 9.24
C ARG A 81 -11.55 -3.78 9.62
N LEU A 82 -11.41 -2.70 8.84
CA LEU A 82 -12.17 -1.46 9.07
C LEU A 82 -13.68 -1.68 9.01
N GLY A 83 -14.15 -2.54 8.09
CA GLY A 83 -15.56 -2.93 8.02
C GLY A 83 -16.08 -3.73 9.23
N ARG A 84 -15.19 -4.38 9.99
CA ARG A 84 -15.56 -5.14 11.21
C ARG A 84 -15.62 -4.24 12.45
N ASN A 85 -14.73 -3.25 12.55
CA ASN A 85 -14.63 -2.37 13.71
C ASN A 85 -15.88 -1.46 13.88
N ASN A 86 -16.64 -1.23 12.80
CA ASN A 86 -17.86 -0.44 12.84
C ASN A 86 -19.09 -1.18 13.40
N CYS A 87 -19.01 -2.48 13.68
CA CYS A 87 -20.13 -3.28 14.20
C CYS A 87 -20.14 -3.47 15.74
N GLU A 88 -19.05 -3.14 16.45
CA GLU A 88 -18.95 -3.38 17.90
C GLU A 88 -19.30 -2.16 18.76
N VAL A 89 -19.32 -0.95 18.20
CA VAL A 89 -19.70 0.30 18.91
C VAL A 89 -21.23 0.50 18.99
N GLY A 90 -22.02 -0.45 18.46
CA GLY A 90 -23.49 -0.40 18.46
C GLY A 90 -24.22 -1.31 19.45
N ARG A 91 -23.53 -1.98 20.40
CA ARG A 91 -24.15 -2.94 21.34
C ARG A 91 -23.95 -2.60 22.83
N THR A 92 -23.92 -1.34 23.18
CA THR A 92 -24.12 -0.89 24.56
C THR A 92 -25.14 0.25 24.56
N ALA A 93 -26.41 -0.13 24.57
CA ALA A 93 -27.54 0.70 24.99
C ALA A 93 -28.43 -0.17 25.89
#